data_AF-A0A3B0R778-F1
#
_entry.id   AF-A0A3B0R778-F1
#
_cell.length_a   1.000
_cell.length_b   1.000
_cell.length_c   1.000
_cell.angle_alpha   90.00
_cell.angle_beta   90.00
_cell.angle_gamma   90.00
#
_symmetry.space_group_name_H-M   'P 1'
#
loop_
_entity.id
_entity.type
_entity.pdbx_description
1 polymer ?
#
loop_
_entity_poly.entity_id
_entity_poly.type
_entity_poly.pdbx_seq_one_letter_code
_entity_poly.pdbx_strand_id
1 'polypeptide(L)'
;PFEELIWRLRCRFFEQNGNIALRANLDEVARDLRLPIGEIHRLLENGEADAALHLDAVAQDKYLIPGSPTLVLNEGRQRLYGNVSYRIIEANVQELLTVPSPGNASWC
;
A
#
# COMPACT_ATOMS: atom_id res chain seq x y z
N PRO A 1 -10.52 -7.13 -5.57
CA PRO A 1 -11.06 -7.56 -4.25
C PRO A 1 -10.31 -6.94 -3.05
N PHE A 2 -8.99 -6.88 -3.15
CA PHE A 2 -8.13 -6.29 -2.12
C PHE A 2 -8.30 -4.77 -1.97
N GLU A 3 -8.35 -4.05 -3.09
CA GLU A 3 -8.56 -2.60 -3.13
C GLU A 3 -9.92 -2.22 -2.55
N GLU A 4 -10.95 -3.01 -2.86
CA GLU A 4 -12.29 -2.85 -2.32
C GLU A 4 -12.34 -3.12 -0.81
N LEU A 5 -11.61 -4.13 -0.31
CA LEU A 5 -11.46 -4.38 1.13
C LEU A 5 -10.85 -3.17 1.83
N ILE A 6 -9.73 -2.64 1.32
CA ILE A 6 -9.08 -1.44 1.86
C ILE A 6 -10.06 -0.27 1.88
N TRP A 7 -10.76 -0.03 0.76
CA TRP A 7 -11.73 1.06 0.65
C TRP A 7 -12.84 0.94 1.71
N ARG A 8 -13.48 -0.23 1.83
CA ARG A 8 -14.55 -0.46 2.81
C ARG A 8 -14.06 -0.32 4.25
N LEU A 9 -12.84 -0.76 4.56
CA LEU A 9 -12.26 -0.56 5.89
C LEU A 9 -11.98 0.92 6.19
N ARG A 10 -11.55 1.70 5.19
CA ARG A 10 -11.39 3.16 5.34
C ARG A 10 -12.74 3.84 5.58
N CYS A 11 -13.79 3.48 4.83
CA CYS A 11 -15.15 3.96 5.09
C CYS A 11 -15.62 3.56 6.50
N ARG A 12 -15.41 2.30 6.90
CA ARG A 12 -15.77 1.80 8.24
C ARG A 12 -15.13 2.66 9.33
N PHE A 13 -13.86 3.02 9.19
CA PHE A 13 -13.15 3.84 10.16
C PHE A 13 -13.52 5.33 10.09
N PHE A 14 -13.35 5.97 8.92
CA PHE A 14 -13.43 7.43 8.78
C PHE A 14 -14.86 7.97 8.61
N GLU A 15 -15.75 7.21 7.98
CA GLU A 15 -17.12 7.65 7.69
C GLU A 15 -18.10 7.10 8.73
N GLN A 16 -17.95 5.83 9.11
CA GLN A 16 -18.92 5.12 9.94
C GLN A 16 -18.52 5.05 11.43
N ASN A 17 -17.34 5.55 11.80
CA ASN A 17 -16.80 5.53 13.17
C ASN A 17 -16.72 4.11 13.78
N GLY A 18 -16.49 3.09 12.95
CA GLY A 18 -16.31 1.71 13.36
C GLY A 18 -14.88 1.42 13.80
N ASN A 19 -14.72 0.63 14.87
CA ASN A 19 -13.41 0.26 15.40
C ASN A 19 -12.77 -0.88 14.59
N ILE A 20 -11.97 -0.54 13.57
CA ILE A 20 -11.27 -1.52 12.72
C ILE A 20 -10.11 -2.25 13.41
N ALA A 21 -9.79 -1.93 14.68
CA ALA A 21 -8.86 -2.74 15.48
C ALA A 21 -9.52 -4.03 16.00
N LEU A 22 -10.84 -4.15 15.96
CA LEU A 22 -11.57 -5.35 16.35
C LEU A 22 -11.73 -6.31 15.17
N ARG A 23 -11.33 -7.57 15.36
CA ARG A 23 -11.45 -8.63 14.33
C ARG A 23 -12.87 -8.76 13.79
N ALA A 24 -13.88 -8.67 14.64
CA ALA A 24 -15.28 -8.77 14.23
C ALA A 24 -15.65 -7.77 13.12
N ASN A 25 -15.18 -6.51 13.23
CA ASN A 25 -15.43 -5.49 12.22
C ASN A 25 -14.68 -5.76 10.91
N LEU A 26 -13.49 -6.37 10.98
CA LEU A 26 -12.75 -6.81 9.79
C LEU A 26 -13.44 -8.00 9.09
N ASP A 27 -13.92 -8.97 9.89
CA ASP A 27 -14.58 -10.18 9.41
C ASP A 27 -15.94 -9.88 8.76
N GLU A 28 -16.68 -8.88 9.25
CA GLU A 28 -17.90 -8.40 8.59
C GLU A 28 -17.63 -7.96 7.15
N VAL A 29 -16.64 -7.08 6.95
CA VAL A 29 -16.27 -6.60 5.62
C VAL A 29 -15.74 -7.73 4.75
N ALA A 30 -14.92 -8.63 5.31
CA ALA A 30 -14.41 -9.80 4.60
C ALA A 30 -15.54 -10.75 4.16
N ARG A 31 -16.58 -10.93 4.99
CA ARG A 31 -17.75 -11.77 4.69
C ARG A 31 -18.58 -11.19 3.56
N ASP A 32 -18.83 -9.87 3.59
CA ASP A 32 -19.57 -9.16 2.54
C ASP A 32 -18.87 -9.27 1.18
N LEU A 33 -17.53 -9.29 1.19
CA LEU A 33 -16.69 -9.48 0.01
C LEU A 33 -16.45 -10.95 -0.34
N ARG A 34 -17.03 -11.90 0.41
CA ARG A 34 -16.87 -13.36 0.24
C ARG A 34 -15.41 -13.81 0.24
N LEU A 35 -14.58 -13.17 1.05
CA LEU A 35 -13.18 -13.56 1.23
C LEU A 35 -13.08 -14.85 2.07
N PRO A 36 -12.01 -15.64 1.91
CA PRO A 36 -11.82 -16.89 2.65
C PRO A 36 -11.38 -16.61 4.09
N ILE A 37 -12.33 -16.22 4.96
CA ILE A 37 -12.06 -15.82 6.35
C ILE A 37 -11.26 -16.89 7.12
N GLY A 38 -11.57 -18.17 6.94
CA GLY A 38 -10.83 -19.25 7.60
C GLY A 38 -9.34 -19.28 7.26
N GLU A 39 -8.99 -19.01 5.99
CA GLU A 39 -7.59 -18.96 5.56
C GLU A 39 -6.91 -17.68 6.05
N ILE A 40 -7.63 -16.55 6.05
CA ILE A 40 -7.15 -15.29 6.62
C ILE A 40 -6.81 -15.49 8.10
N HIS A 41 -7.71 -16.12 8.87
CA HIS A 41 -7.50 -16.41 10.29
C HIS A 41 -6.32 -17.36 10.49
N ARG A 42 -6.21 -18.43 9.69
CA ARG A 42 -5.08 -19.35 9.74
C ARG A 42 -3.73 -18.64 9.58
N LEU A 43 -3.62 -17.73 8.60
CA LEU A 43 -2.40 -16.94 8.34
C LEU A 43 -2.05 -15.94 9.44
N LEU A 44 -3.07 -15.45 10.15
CA LEU A 44 -2.87 -14.58 11.31
C LEU A 44 -2.45 -15.39 12.53
N GLU A 45 -3.07 -16.55 12.76
CA GLU A 45 -2.82 -17.41 13.92
C GLU A 45 -1.45 -18.10 13.87
N ASN A 46 -0.97 -18.43 12.67
CA ASN A 46 0.34 -19.05 12.51
C ASN A 46 1.49 -18.04 12.33
N GLY A 47 1.19 -16.74 12.38
CA GLY A 47 2.17 -15.66 12.34
C GLY A 47 2.75 -15.33 10.95
N GLU A 48 2.32 -16.00 9.88
CA GLU A 48 2.79 -15.69 8.52
C GLU A 48 2.43 -14.25 8.12
N ALA A 49 1.21 -13.80 8.45
CA ALA A 49 0.76 -12.44 8.19
C ALA A 49 1.57 -11.40 8.98
N ASP A 50 1.91 -11.69 10.24
CA ASP A 50 2.71 -10.80 11.09
C ASP A 50 4.16 -10.72 10.59
N ALA A 51 4.73 -11.84 10.13
CA ALA A 51 6.05 -11.87 9.52
C ALA A 51 6.10 -11.03 8.24
N ALA A 52 5.07 -11.11 7.39
CA ALA A 52 4.95 -10.27 6.20
C ALA A 52 4.86 -8.78 6.57
N LEU A 53 4.06 -8.43 7.58
CA LEU A 53 3.96 -7.05 8.07
C LEU A 53 5.29 -6.53 8.63
N HIS A 54 6.07 -7.38 9.30
CA HIS A 54 7.41 -7.02 9.77
C HIS A 54 8.37 -6.71 8.61
N LEU A 55 8.29 -7.45 7.50
CA LEU A 55 9.10 -7.16 6.31
C LEU A 55 8.75 -5.80 5.70
N ASP A 56 7.48 -5.38 5.76
CA ASP A 56 7.07 -4.02 5.35
C ASP A 56 7.69 -2.95 6.25
N ALA A 57 7.79 -3.17 7.57
CA ALA A 57 8.48 -2.26 8.49
C ALA A 57 9.99 -2.18 8.19
N VAL A 58 10.63 -3.30 7.90
CA VAL A 58 12.04 -3.32 7.45
C VAL A 58 12.22 -2.56 6.13
N ALA A 59 11.27 -2.71 5.18
CA ALA A 59 11.28 -1.97 3.94
C ALA A 59 11.07 -0.46 4.16
N GLN A 60 10.23 -0.08 5.13
CA GLN A 60 10.02 1.31 5.54
C GLN A 60 11.35 1.97 5.91
N ASP A 61 12.14 1.30 6.76
CA ASP A 61 13.46 1.78 7.18
C ASP A 61 14.44 1.83 6.01
N LYS A 62 14.49 0.76 5.19
CA LYS A 62 15.36 0.68 4.01
C LYS A 62 15.14 1.83 3.03
N TYR A 63 13.88 2.20 2.77
CA TYR A 63 13.52 3.28 1.85
C TYR A 63 13.32 4.64 2.55
N LEU A 64 13.70 4.73 3.83
CA LEU A 64 13.67 5.94 4.65
C LEU A 64 12.29 6.63 4.65
N ILE A 65 11.20 5.86 4.63
CA ILE A 65 9.84 6.37 4.40
C ILE A 65 9.42 7.30 5.54
N PRO A 66 9.16 8.60 5.25
CA PRO A 66 8.90 9.59 6.30
C PRO A 66 7.46 9.54 6.83
N GLY A 67 6.54 8.90 6.11
CA GLY A 67 5.12 8.83 6.46
C GLY A 67 4.26 8.34 5.31
N SER A 68 2.93 8.43 5.46
CA SER A 68 1.96 8.04 4.42
C SER A 68 1.18 9.24 3.86
N PRO A 69 0.73 9.19 2.59
CA PRO A 69 1.15 8.22 1.58
C PRO A 69 2.57 8.52 1.08
N THR A 70 3.32 7.47 0.72
CA THR A 70 4.61 7.59 0.03
C THR A 70 4.64 6.60 -1.14
N LEU A 71 5.07 7.08 -2.31
CA LEU A 71 5.40 6.23 -3.45
C LEU A 71 6.92 6.15 -3.60
N VAL A 72 7.46 4.94 -3.63
CA VAL A 72 8.87 4.67 -3.91
C VAL A 72 8.98 4.17 -5.35
N LEU A 73 9.82 4.84 -6.13
CA LEU A 73 10.03 4.52 -7.53
C LEU A 73 11.53 4.29 -7.78
N ASN A 74 11.84 3.61 -8.87
CA ASN A 74 13.23 3.43 -9.34
C ASN A 74 14.15 2.82 -8.27
N GLU A 75 13.72 1.72 -7.63
CA GLU A 75 14.48 1.01 -6.59
C GLU A 75 14.89 1.88 -5.39
N GLY A 76 14.14 2.95 -5.10
CA GLY A 76 14.44 3.87 -4.01
C GLY A 76 15.15 5.16 -4.41
N ARG A 77 15.51 5.32 -5.69
CA ARG A 77 16.13 6.57 -6.19
C ARG A 77 15.15 7.74 -6.22
N GLN A 78 13.85 7.46 -6.33
CA GLN A 78 12.80 8.47 -6.33
C GLN A 78 11.76 8.17 -5.25
N ARG A 79 11.32 9.22 -4.56
CA ARG A 79 10.31 9.12 -3.51
C ARG A 79 9.37 10.31 -3.54
N LEU A 80 8.08 10.04 -3.66
CA LEU A 80 7.01 11.04 -3.64
C LEU A 80 6.25 10.90 -2.32
N TYR A 81 6.38 11.88 -1.42
CA TYR A 81 5.77 11.87 -0.09
C TYR A 81 4.64 12.90 0.04
N GLY A 82 3.54 12.47 0.67
CA GLY A 82 2.36 13.29 0.94
C GLY A 82 1.34 13.24 -0.18
N ASN A 83 0.36 14.12 -0.11
CA ASN A 83 -0.71 14.22 -1.11
C ASN A 83 -0.18 14.89 -2.39
N VAL A 84 0.60 14.12 -3.17
CA VAL A 84 1.19 14.56 -4.43
C VAL A 84 0.13 14.50 -5.54
N SER A 85 0.09 15.54 -6.38
CA SER A 85 -0.88 15.60 -7.48
C SER A 85 -0.65 14.50 -8.52
N TYR A 86 -1.73 14.06 -9.16
CA TYR A 86 -1.66 13.01 -10.19
C TYR A 86 -0.69 13.34 -11.33
N ARG A 87 -0.61 14.61 -11.75
CA ARG A 87 0.31 15.05 -12.82
C ARG A 87 1.78 14.82 -12.48
N ILE A 88 2.15 15.00 -11.20
CA ILE A 88 3.52 14.76 -10.75
C ILE A 88 3.81 13.26 -10.73
N ILE A 89 2.86 12.45 -10.25
CA ILE A 89 2.98 10.99 -10.25
C ILE A 89 3.12 10.47 -11.69
N GLU A 90 2.25 10.92 -12.59
CA GLU A 90 2.26 10.57 -14.01
C GLU A 90 3.61 10.92 -14.67
N ALA A 91 4.11 12.14 -14.48
CA ALA A 91 5.39 12.55 -15.04
C ALA A 91 6.56 11.67 -14.58
N ASN A 92 6.60 11.28 -13.31
CA ASN A 92 7.64 10.38 -12.79
C ASN A 92 7.53 8.98 -13.40
N VAL A 93 6.31 8.44 -13.53
CA VAL A 93 6.09 7.11 -14.14
C VAL A 93 6.48 7.13 -15.63
N GLN A 94 6.11 8.18 -16.37
CA GLN A 94 6.45 8.29 -17.80
C GLN A 94 7.97 8.38 -18.02
N GLU A 95 8.69 9.14 -17.18
CA GLU A 95 10.15 9.21 -17.25
C GLU A 95 10.78 7.83 -17.03
N LEU A 96 10.29 7.05 -16.07
CA LEU A 96 10.82 5.71 -15.78
C LEU A 96 10.57 4.69 -16.90
N LEU A 97 9.49 4.87 -17.66
CA LEU A 97 9.17 4.02 -18.80
C LEU A 97 9.92 4.43 -20.07
N THR A 98 10.52 5.63 -20.09
CA THR A 98 11.22 6.14 -21.26
C THR A 98 12.55 5.41 -21.44
N VAL A 99 12.72 4.76 -22.59
CA VAL A 99 14.00 4.12 -22.95
C VAL A 99 15.01 5.21 -23.33
N PRO A 100 16.19 5.29 -22.66
CA PRO A 100 17.21 6.26 -23.02
C PRO A 100 17.65 6.06 -24.48
N SER A 101 17.37 7.04 -25.33
CA SER A 101 17.94 7.08 -26.68
C SER A 101 19.34 7.69 -26.63
N PRO A 102 20.29 7.25 -27.48
CA PRO A 102 21.63 7.84 -27.51
C PRO A 102 21.56 9.36 -27.71
N GLY A 103 22.02 10.12 -26.71
CA GLY A 103 22.02 11.59 -26.72
C GLY A 103 20.98 12.24 -25.80
N ASN A 104 20.03 11.49 -25.23
CA ASN A 104 19.14 12.00 -24.17
C ASN A 104 19.68 11.57 -22.81
N ALA A 105 20.06 12.55 -21.98
CA ALA A 105 20.26 12.31 -20.56
C ALA A 105 18.89 12.08 -19.90
N SER A 106 18.82 11.08 -19.02
CA SER A 106 17.75 10.95 -18.04
C SER A 106 17.65 12.25 -17.24
N TRP A 107 16.42 12.74 -16.99
CA TRP A 107 16.21 13.91 -16.14
C TRP A 107 16.41 13.60 -14.64
N CYS A 108 16.63 12.33 -14.31
CA CYS A 108 16.89 11.78 -12.97
C CYS A 108 18.26 11.13 -12.86
#